data_AF-A0A392T858-F1
#
_entry.id   AF-A0A392T858-F1
#
_cell.length_a   1.000
_cell.length_b   1.000
_cell.length_c   1.000
_cell.angle_alpha   90.00
_cell.angle_beta   90.00
_cell.angle_gamma   90.00
#
_symmetry.space_group_name_H-M   'P 1'
#
loop_
_entity.id
_entity.type
_entity.pdbx_description
1 polymer ?
#
loop_
_entity_poly.entity_id
_entity_poly.type
_entity_poly.pdbx_seq_one_letter_code
_entity_poly.pdbx_strand_id
1 'polypeptide(L)'
;RIHINCCEKAVVFLKPEENLQLMSGKDVAESLKEHAEMFMMFATLKLEGGVKMKEVSIVCEFPDVFSEDISDVPPEREVEFTIDLVPGTSPI
;
A
#
# COMPACT_ATOMS: atom_id res chain seq x y z
N ARG A 1 9.92 15.66 1.70
CA ARG A 1 11.21 15.85 0.98
C ARG A 1 12.30 15.19 1.82
N ILE A 2 13.11 14.29 1.26
CA ILE A 2 14.17 13.62 2.03
C ILE A 2 15.47 14.41 1.84
N HIS A 3 16.15 14.74 2.93
CA HIS A 3 17.43 15.43 2.90
C HIS A 3 18.53 14.48 3.38
N ILE A 4 19.55 14.28 2.56
CA ILE A 4 20.70 13.43 2.90
C ILE A 4 21.86 14.35 3.26
N ASN A 5 22.26 14.36 4.54
CA ASN A 5 23.45 15.04 5.00
C ASN A 5 24.64 14.09 4.92
N CYS A 6 25.42 14.20 3.84
CA CYS A 6 26.60 13.37 3.62
C CYS A 6 27.74 13.65 4.63
N CYS A 7 27.82 14.87 5.18
CA CYS A 7 28.84 15.22 6.17
C CYS A 7 28.62 14.49 7.50
N GLU A 8 27.36 14.35 7.91
CA GLU A 8 26.98 13.67 9.15
C GLU A 8 26.56 12.21 8.93
N LYS A 9 26.59 11.73 7.68
CA LYS A 9 26.05 10.41 7.27
C LYS A 9 24.63 10.17 7.76
N ALA A 10 23.80 11.22 7.72
CA ALA A 10 22.45 11.21 8.25
C ALA A 10 21.41 11.41 7.14
N VAL A 11 20.28 10.72 7.26
CA VAL A 11 19.11 10.91 6.39
C VAL A 11 18.01 11.54 7.22
N VAL A 12 17.63 12.75 6.86
CA VAL A 12 16.60 13.54 7.54
C VAL A 12 15.33 13.54 6.70
N PHE A 13 14.27 12.99 7.28
CA PHE A 13 12.93 13.08 6.69
C PHE A 13 12.33 14.41 7.11
N LEU A 14 12.36 15.41 6.22
CA LEU A 14 11.64 16.65 6.45
C LEU A 14 10.15 16.32 6.41
N LYS A 15 9.46 16.56 7.53
CA LYS A 15 8.01 16.44 7.61
C LYS A 15 7.41 17.22 6.44
N PRO A 16 6.46 16.63 5.68
CA PRO A 16 5.76 17.37 4.64
C PRO A 16 5.08 18.58 5.28
N GLU A 17 5.01 19.70 4.56
CA GLU A 17 4.18 20.85 4.98
C GLU A 17 2.77 20.35 5.29
N GLU A 18 2.25 20.82 6.42
CA GLU A 18 1.04 20.36 7.08
C GLU A 18 -0.21 20.72 6.26
N ASN A 19 -0.44 20.02 5.16
CA ASN A 19 -1.76 19.89 4.52
C ASN A 19 -2.15 18.43 4.30
N LEU A 20 -1.32 17.47 4.73
CA LEU A 20 -1.78 16.11 4.94
C LEU A 20 -2.46 16.08 6.31
N GLN A 21 -3.79 16.01 6.33
CA GLN A 21 -4.54 15.68 7.54
C GLN A 21 -4.11 14.27 7.98
N LEU A 22 -3.03 14.21 8.75
CA LEU A 22 -2.48 12.97 9.28
C LEU A 22 -3.44 12.51 10.36
N MET A 23 -4.25 11.51 10.03
CA MET A 23 -5.17 10.90 10.99
C MET A 23 -4.37 10.36 12.16
N SER A 24 -4.81 10.68 13.38
CA SER A 24 -4.25 10.09 14.58
C SER A 24 -4.50 8.57 14.57
N GLY A 25 -3.66 7.79 15.25
CA GLY A 25 -3.87 6.34 15.34
C GLY A 25 -5.26 5.96 15.89
N LYS A 26 -5.85 6.80 16.75
CA LYS A 26 -7.24 6.67 17.22
C LYS A 26 -8.26 6.96 16.12
N ASP A 27 -8.02 7.97 15.28
CA ASP A 27 -8.92 8.36 14.18
C ASP A 27 -8.91 7.27 13.09
N VAL A 28 -7.73 6.68 12.85
CA VAL A 28 -7.58 5.49 11.97
C VAL A 28 -8.36 4.30 12.55
N ALA A 29 -8.23 4.03 13.85
CA ALA A 29 -8.93 2.91 14.48
C ALA A 29 -10.45 3.10 14.50
N GLU A 30 -10.93 4.32 14.74
CA GLU A 30 -12.36 4.66 14.70
C GLU A 30 -12.93 4.54 13.28
N SER A 31 -12.23 5.08 12.28
CA SER A 31 -12.63 4.93 10.88
C SER A 31 -12.65 3.47 10.42
N LEU A 32 -11.67 2.66 10.82
CA LEU A 32 -11.66 1.22 10.54
C LEU A 32 -12.82 0.49 11.21
N LYS A 33 -13.23 0.91 12.42
CA LYS A 33 -14.38 0.34 13.13
C LYS A 33 -15.69 0.67 12.42
N GLU A 34 -15.91 1.92 12.06
CA GLU A 34 -17.09 2.36 11.29
C GLU A 34 -17.18 1.62 9.94
N HIS A 35 -16.04 1.49 9.27
CA HIS A 35 -15.95 0.74 8.03
C HIS A 35 -16.25 -0.75 8.24
N ALA A 36 -15.71 -1.38 9.29
CA ALA A 36 -16.03 -2.77 9.61
C ALA A 36 -17.54 -2.98 9.88
N GLU A 37 -18.18 -2.06 10.58
CA GLU A 37 -19.63 -2.07 10.81
C GLU A 37 -20.44 -1.94 9.51
N MET A 38 -20.03 -1.05 8.61
CA MET A 38 -20.63 -0.92 7.27
C MET A 38 -20.47 -2.20 6.43
N PHE A 39 -19.28 -2.81 6.45
CA PHE A 39 -19.02 -4.07 5.74
C PHE A 39 -19.82 -5.23 6.33
N MET A 40 -19.94 -5.30 7.66
CA MET A 40 -20.78 -6.30 8.33
C MET A 40 -22.25 -6.12 7.96
N MET A 41 -22.77 -4.89 7.96
CA MET A 41 -24.15 -4.60 7.53
C MET A 41 -24.37 -4.98 6.06
N PHE A 42 -23.42 -4.67 5.18
CA PHE A 42 -23.55 -5.03 3.77
C PHE A 42 -23.46 -6.56 3.57
N ALA A 43 -22.60 -7.24 4.32
CA ALA A 43 -22.49 -8.69 4.30
C ALA A 43 -23.74 -9.37 4.85
N THR A 44 -24.35 -8.88 5.94
CA THR A 44 -25.60 -9.43 6.47
C THR A 44 -26.77 -9.17 5.53
N LEU A 45 -26.89 -7.99 4.94
CA LEU A 45 -27.90 -7.69 3.91
C LEU A 45 -27.72 -8.58 2.66
N LYS A 46 -26.49 -8.85 2.25
CA LYS A 46 -26.16 -9.72 1.11
C LYS A 46 -26.42 -11.21 1.43
N LEU A 47 -26.22 -11.61 2.69
CA LEU A 47 -26.50 -12.96 3.20
C LEU A 47 -28.01 -13.22 3.33
N GLU A 48 -28.76 -12.24 3.85
CA GLU A 48 -30.22 -12.30 4.01
C GLU A 48 -30.93 -12.24 2.65
N GLY A 49 -30.33 -11.57 1.65
CA GLY A 49 -30.79 -11.49 0.26
C GLY A 49 -30.35 -12.62 -0.67
N GLY A 50 -29.68 -13.67 -0.17
CA GLY A 50 -29.32 -14.84 -0.97
C GLY A 50 -28.44 -14.54 -2.20
N VAL A 51 -27.58 -13.51 -2.14
CA VAL A 51 -26.69 -13.22 -3.25
C VAL A 51 -25.48 -14.16 -3.17
N LYS A 52 -25.51 -15.19 -4.00
CA LYS A 52 -24.36 -16.06 -4.27
C LYS A 52 -23.15 -15.16 -4.54
N MET A 53 -22.08 -15.38 -3.78
CA MET A 53 -20.76 -14.74 -3.82
C MET A 53 -20.04 -14.92 -5.18
N LYS A 54 -20.72 -14.60 -6.28
CA LYS A 54 -20.25 -14.62 -7.67
C LYS A 54 -19.93 -13.22 -8.20
N GLU A 55 -20.01 -12.21 -7.34
CA GLU A 55 -20.06 -10.80 -7.73
C GLU A 55 -18.95 -10.00 -7.04
N VAL A 56 -17.75 -10.56 -7.05
CA VAL A 56 -16.55 -9.73 -7.15
C VAL A 56 -15.92 -10.17 -8.48
N SER A 57 -16.49 -9.69 -9.60
CA SER A 57 -16.17 -10.24 -10.93
C SER A 57 -14.67 -10.24 -11.22
N ILE A 58 -13.97 -9.20 -10.74
CA ILE A 58 -12.53 -9.03 -10.91
C ILE A 58 -11.74 -10.16 -10.24
N VAL A 59 -12.16 -10.65 -9.07
CA VAL A 59 -11.43 -11.71 -8.35
C VAL A 59 -11.74 -13.09 -8.96
N CYS A 60 -12.97 -13.30 -9.44
CA CYS A 60 -13.37 -14.56 -10.08
C CYS A 60 -12.83 -14.74 -11.50
N GLU A 61 -12.44 -13.66 -12.18
CA GLU A 61 -11.82 -13.69 -13.51
C GLU A 61 -10.35 -14.11 -13.48
N PHE A 62 -9.71 -14.03 -12.30
CA PHE A 62 -8.30 -14.37 -12.10
C PHE A 62 -8.10 -15.32 -10.90
N PRO A 63 -8.70 -16.53 -10.92
CA PRO A 63 -8.59 -17.49 -9.83
C PRO A 63 -7.15 -17.94 -9.57
N ASP A 64 -6.26 -17.80 -10.56
CA ASP A 64 -4.85 -18.19 -10.47
C ASP A 64 -3.92 -17.04 -10.01
N VAL A 65 -4.40 -15.80 -9.91
CA VAL A 65 -3.58 -14.62 -9.53
C VAL A 65 -3.51 -14.45 -8.02
N PHE A 66 -4.50 -14.96 -7.31
CA PHE A 66 -4.63 -14.88 -5.86
C PHE A 66 -4.81 -16.28 -5.28
N SER A 67 -3.83 -17.16 -5.51
CA SER A 67 -3.72 -18.44 -4.80
C SER A 67 -3.73 -18.18 -3.29
N GLU A 68 -4.31 -19.06 -2.47
CA GLU A 68 -4.31 -18.90 -0.99
C GLU A 68 -2.89 -18.77 -0.39
N ASP A 69 -1.87 -19.16 -1.17
CA ASP A 69 -0.44 -19.04 -0.91
C ASP A 69 0.18 -17.70 -1.37
N ILE A 70 -0.53 -16.57 -1.23
CA ILE A 70 0.08 -15.25 -1.45
C ILE A 70 1.10 -15.03 -0.34
N SER A 71 2.38 -15.32 -0.62
CA SER A 71 3.48 -14.82 0.18
C SER A 71 3.33 -13.29 0.26
N ASP A 72 3.17 -12.75 1.47
CA ASP A 72 3.11 -11.29 1.73
C ASP A 72 4.31 -10.52 1.12
N VAL A 73 5.36 -11.25 0.78
CA VAL A 73 6.54 -10.73 0.08
C VAL A 73 6.47 -11.14 -1.40
N PRO A 74 6.51 -10.18 -2.35
CA PRO A 74 6.66 -10.53 -3.76
C PRO A 74 7.94 -11.38 -3.94
N PRO A 75 7.94 -12.36 -4.84
CA PRO A 75 9.13 -13.17 -5.10
C PRO A 75 10.36 -12.29 -5.32
N GLU A 76 11.55 -12.75 -4.93
CA GLU A 76 12.79 -12.03 -5.19
C GLU A 76 12.92 -11.79 -6.71
N ARG A 77 12.83 -10.53 -7.14
CA ARG A 77 13.00 -10.15 -8.56
C ARG A 77 14.29 -9.36 -8.70
N GLU A 78 15.17 -9.82 -9.56
CA GLU A 78 16.33 -9.04 -9.97
C GLU A 78 15.85 -7.84 -10.80
N VAL A 79 16.20 -6.63 -10.38
CA VAL A 79 15.91 -5.40 -11.13
C VAL A 79 17.21 -4.90 -11.72
N GLU A 80 17.33 -4.99 -13.04
CA GLU A 80 18.41 -4.35 -13.78
C GLU A 80 18.06 -2.87 -13.95
N PHE A 81 18.86 -1.98 -13.35
CA PHE A 81 18.72 -0.54 -13.55
C PHE A 81 19.96 0.02 -14.23
N THR A 82 19.74 0.95 -15.17
CA THR A 82 20.80 1.70 -15.84
C THR A 82 21.01 3.03 -15.13
N ILE A 83 22.25 3.38 -14.82
CA ILE A 83 22.60 4.72 -14.33
C ILE A 83 23.19 5.50 -15.50
N ASP A 84 22.43 6.48 -15.98
CA ASP A 84 22.93 7.42 -16.98
C ASP A 84 23.87 8.43 -16.32
N LEU A 85 25.13 8.43 -16.73
CA LEU A 85 26.12 9.40 -16.27
C LEU A 85 26.11 10.64 -17.16
N VAL A 86 26.07 11.80 -16.52
CA VAL A 86 26.33 13.06 -17.22
C VAL A 86 27.83 13.15 -17.53
N PRO A 87 28.24 13.52 -18.77
CA PRO A 87 29.64 13.70 -19.11
C PRO A 87 30.38 14.63 -18.15
N GLY A 88 31.50 14.18 -17.60
CA GLY A 88 32.28 14.93 -16.59
C GLY A 88 32.03 14.51 -15.15
N THR A 89 31.18 13.50 -14.91
CA THR A 89 31.02 12.88 -13.58
C THR A 89 32.27 12.07 -13.23
N SER A 90 32.98 12.45 -12.17
CA SER A 90 34.15 11.73 -11.66
C SER A 90 33.78 10.86 -10.44
N PRO A 91 34.41 9.69 -10.26
CA PRO A 91 34.24 8.89 -9.04
C PRO A 91 34.68 9.67 -7.79
N ILE A 92 34.00 9.42 -6.67
CA ILE A 92 34.33 9.97 -5.34
C ILE A 92 35.31 9.03 -4.63
#